data_AF-A0A378X258-F1
#
_entry.id   AF-A0A378X258-F1
#
_cell.length_a   1.000
_cell.length_b   1.000
_cell.length_c   1.000
_cell.angle_alpha   90.00
_cell.angle_beta   90.00
_cell.angle_gamma   90.00
#
_symmetry.space_group_name_H-M   'P 1'
#
loop_
_entity.id
_entity.type
_entity.pdbx_description
1 polymer ?
#
loop_
_entity_poly.entity_id
_entity_poly.type
_entity_poly.pdbx_seq_one_letter_code
_entity_poly.pdbx_strand_id
1 'polypeptide(L)' 'MPELTVGTESLFAACVLPGCTTPVALVGDACEGCRTAFGDMLVITPGARRMTAEEIAERDRGVHNVYAWQAMQRGRNV' A
#
# COMPACT_ATOMS: atom_id res chain seq x y z
N MET A 1 -6.79 -26.95 -14.32
CA MET A 1 -7.31 -26.40 -13.06
C MET A 1 -6.26 -25.43 -12.55
N PRO A 2 -6.44 -24.09 -12.61
CA PRO A 2 -5.44 -23.19 -12.09
C PRO A 2 -5.50 -23.21 -10.55
N GLU A 3 -4.34 -23.35 -9.93
CA GLU A 3 -4.15 -23.27 -8.49
C GLU A 3 -4.45 -21.84 -8.03
N LEU A 4 -5.54 -21.66 -7.29
CA LEU A 4 -5.73 -20.47 -6.46
C LEU A 4 -4.58 -20.47 -5.45
N THR A 5 -3.61 -19.60 -5.65
CA THR A 5 -2.77 -19.10 -4.57
C THR A 5 -3.68 -18.34 -3.62
N VAL A 6 -4.27 -19.07 -2.66
CA VAL A 6 -4.77 -18.48 -1.42
C VAL A 6 -3.55 -17.89 -0.74
N GLY A 7 -3.27 -16.62 -1.05
CA GLY A 7 -2.36 -15.82 -0.25
C GLY A 7 -2.87 -15.87 1.17
N THR A 8 -2.01 -16.24 2.11
CA THR A 8 -2.30 -16.29 3.53
C THR A 8 -3.10 -15.04 3.91
N GLU A 9 -4.38 -15.20 4.27
CA GLU A 9 -5.21 -14.10 4.72
C GLU A 9 -4.59 -13.59 6.03
N SER A 10 -3.78 -12.55 5.93
CA SER A 10 -3.23 -11.87 7.09
C SER A 10 -4.40 -11.33 7.88
N LEU A 11 -4.49 -11.73 9.16
CA LEU A 11 -5.49 -11.21 10.10
C LEU A 11 -5.40 -9.68 10.28
N PHE A 12 -4.29 -9.09 9.85
CA PHE A 12 -4.00 -7.67 9.94
C PHE A 12 -3.84 -7.05 8.54
N ALA A 13 -4.27 -5.79 8.41
CA ALA A 13 -4.00 -4.98 7.24
C ALA A 13 -2.53 -4.55 7.22
N ALA A 14 -2.00 -4.19 6.04
CA ALA A 14 -0.70 -3.55 5.94
C ALA A 14 -0.83 -2.02 6.13
N CYS A 15 0.24 -1.40 6.63
CA CYS A 15 0.37 0.05 6.70
C CYS A 15 0.02 0.72 5.36
N VAL A 16 -0.75 1.81 5.40
CA VAL A 16 -1.22 2.52 4.21
C VAL A 16 -0.08 3.23 3.43
N LEU A 17 1.08 3.43 4.06
CA LEU A 17 2.21 4.09 3.40
C LEU A 17 2.95 3.13 2.45
N PRO A 18 3.18 3.54 1.18
CA PRO A 18 3.86 2.71 0.19
C PRO A 18 5.22 2.21 0.69
N GLY A 19 5.48 0.91 0.50
CA GLY A 19 6.75 0.28 0.88
C GLY A 19 6.84 -0.15 2.36
N CYS A 20 5.86 0.16 3.20
CA CYS A 20 5.81 -0.33 4.57
C CYS A 20 4.89 -1.55 4.68
N THR A 21 5.42 -2.67 5.18
CA THR A 21 4.66 -3.92 5.37
C THR A 21 4.28 -4.16 6.84
N THR A 22 4.46 -3.15 7.71
CA THR A 22 4.11 -3.26 9.14
C THR A 22 2.61 -3.53 9.29
N PRO A 23 2.19 -4.56 10.04
CA PRO A 23 0.79 -4.85 10.26
C PRO A 23 0.11 -3.74 11.07
N VAL A 24 -1.13 -3.42 10.71
CA VAL A 24 -1.99 -2.45 11.37
C VAL A 24 -3.37 -3.06 11.61
N ALA A 25 -4.08 -2.51 12.60
CA ALA A 25 -5.39 -3.03 12.99
C ALA A 25 -6.48 -2.77 11.93
N LEU A 26 -6.45 -1.61 11.28
CA LEU A 26 -7.47 -1.21 10.30
C LEU A 26 -6.86 -0.83 8.96
N VAL A 27 -7.55 -1.19 7.88
CA VAL A 27 -7.19 -0.75 6.52
C VAL A 27 -7.20 0.78 6.47
N GLY A 28 -6.15 1.34 5.87
CA GLY A 28 -5.97 2.80 5.77
C GLY A 28 -5.25 3.44 6.96
N ASP A 29 -4.88 2.67 7.99
CA ASP A 29 -4.02 3.18 9.07
C ASP A 29 -2.55 3.25 8.66
N ALA A 30 -1.86 4.29 9.13
CA ALA A 30 -0.41 4.35 9.16
C ALA A 30 0.10 3.78 10.49
N CYS A 31 1.13 2.92 10.44
CA CYS A 31 1.75 2.38 11.66
C CYS A 31 2.44 3.49 12.48
N GLU A 32 2.67 3.24 13.77
CA GLU A 32 3.32 4.19 14.68
C GLU A 32 4.70 4.64 14.17
N GLY A 33 5.50 3.71 13.65
CA GLY A 33 6.82 4.04 13.09
C GLY A 33 6.74 5.05 11.94
N CYS A 34 5.79 4.89 11.02
CA CYS A 34 5.56 5.84 9.95
C CYS A 34 5.03 7.18 10.47
N ARG A 35 4.09 7.16 11.43
CA ARG A 35 3.57 8.40 12.04
C ARG A 35 4.69 9.21 12.70
N THR A 36 5.59 8.55 13.40
CA THR A 36 6.75 9.20 14.04
C THR A 36 7.78 9.68 13.01
N ALA A 37 8.10 8.85 12.01
CA ALA A 37 9.11 9.19 11.01
C ALA A 37 8.71 10.36 10.11
N PHE A 38 7.45 10.42 9.69
CA PHE A 38 6.93 11.49 8.85
C PHE A 38 6.45 12.69 9.67
N GLY A 39 6.01 12.49 10.93
CA GLY A 39 5.57 13.56 11.82
C GLY A 39 4.55 14.49 11.15
N ASP A 40 4.84 15.78 11.15
CA ASP A 40 3.97 16.83 10.58
C ASP A 40 3.80 16.74 9.06
N MET A 41 4.65 15.98 8.36
CA MET A 41 4.48 15.73 6.92
C MET A 41 3.34 14.75 6.64
N LEU A 42 2.92 13.98 7.64
CA LEU A 42 1.77 13.09 7.53
C LEU A 42 0.51 13.84 7.95
N VAL A 43 -0.21 14.40 6.97
CA VAL A 43 -1.47 15.10 7.24
C VAL A 43 -2.54 14.08 7.61
N ILE A 44 -2.85 14.00 8.91
CA ILE A 44 -3.96 13.23 9.44
C ILE A 44 -5.14 14.18 9.62
N THR A 45 -6.15 14.08 8.77
CA THR A 45 -7.38 14.86 8.92
C THR A 45 -8.25 14.21 10.00
N PRO A 46 -8.46 14.86 11.16
CA PRO A 46 -9.28 14.29 12.23
C PRO A 46 -10.71 14.05 11.75
N GLY A 47 -11.26 12.86 12.04
CA GLY A 47 -12.62 12.49 11.62
C GLY A 47 -12.79 12.16 10.14
N ALA A 48 -11.73 12.22 9.33
CA ALA A 48 -11.80 11.75 7.95
C ALA A 48 -12.07 10.24 7.90
N ARG A 49 -12.85 9.83 6.90
CA ARG A 49 -13.10 8.42 6.62
C ARG A 49 -11.81 7.78 6.11
N ARG A 50 -11.45 6.62 6.66
CA ARG A 50 -10.39 5.77 6.11
C ARG A 50 -10.76 5.30 4.72
N MET A 51 -9.77 5.26 3.83
CA MET A 51 -9.95 4.63 2.53
C MET A 51 -10.18 3.12 2.72
N THR A 52 -11.09 2.54 1.94
CA THR A 52 -11.25 1.08 1.89
C THR A 52 -10.07 0.44 1.14
N ALA A 53 -9.96 -0.89 1.21
CA ALA A 53 -8.92 -1.62 0.48
C ALA A 53 -9.03 -1.40 -1.03
N GLU A 54 -10.26 -1.33 -1.56
CA GLU A 54 -10.54 -1.08 -2.97
C GLU A 54 -10.17 0.34 -3.39
N GLU A 55 -10.47 1.34 -2.56
CA GLU A 55 -10.09 2.73 -2.82
C GLU A 55 -8.57 2.90 -2.81
N ILE A 56 -7.88 2.20 -1.91
CA ILE A 56 -6.41 2.16 -1.86
C ILE A 56 -5.85 1.48 -3.11
N ALA A 57 -6.40 0.32 -3.49
CA ALA A 57 -5.97 -0.41 -4.68
C ALA A 57 -6.18 0.41 -5.96
N GLU A 58 -7.28 1.16 -6.06
CA GLU A 58 -7.54 2.06 -7.18
C GLU A 58 -6.50 3.19 -7.24
N ARG A 59 -6.24 3.86 -6.12
CA ARG A 59 -5.19 4.89 -6.00
C ARG A 59 -3.83 4.36 -6.45
N ASP A 60 -3.47 3.15 -6.00
CA ASP A 60 -2.14 2.57 -6.21
C ASP A 60 -1.95 1.98 -7.62
N ARG A 61 -3.05 1.71 -8.34
CA ARG A 61 -3.05 1.17 -9.71
C ARG A 61 -2.16 1.98 -10.65
N GLY A 62 -2.25 3.31 -10.60
CA GLY A 62 -1.45 4.19 -11.44
C GLY A 62 0.06 4.06 -11.18
N VAL A 63 0.45 3.98 -9.91
CA VAL A 63 1.85 3.83 -9.49
C VAL A 63 2.40 2.46 -9.90
N HIS A 64 1.63 1.39 -9.70
CA HIS A 64 2.01 0.05 -10.14
C HIS A 64 2.23 -0.03 -11.65
N ASN A 65 1.37 0.61 -12.44
CA ASN A 65 1.52 0.67 -13.90
C ASN A 65 2.83 1.35 -14.32
N VAL A 66 3.20 2.46 -13.67
CA VAL A 66 4.46 3.17 -13.95
C VAL A 66 5.67 2.31 -13.62
N TYR A 67 5.69 1.67 -12.45
CA TYR A 67 6.81 0.79 -12.07
C TYR A 67 6.93 -0.44 -12.97
N ALA A 68 5.80 -1.02 -13.38
CA ALA A 68 5.79 -2.13 -14.34
C ALA A 68 6.40 -1.70 -15.68
N TRP A 69 5.99 -0.53 -16.20
CA TRP A 69 6.57 0.02 -17.43
C TRP A 69 8.08 0.27 -17.29
N GLN A 70 8.54 0.86 -16.19
CA GLN A 70 9.98 1.08 -15.96
C GLN A 70 10.78 -0.23 -15.90
N ALA A 71 10.23 -1.27 -15.27
CA ALA A 71 10.87 -2.59 -15.23
C ALA A 71 11.00 -3.20 -16.63
N MET A 72 9.98 -3.06 -17.48
CA MET A 72 10.04 -3.49 -18.88
C MET A 72 11.10 -2.73 -19.69
N GLN A 73 11.23 -1.42 -19.47
CA GLN A 73 12.24 -0.60 -20.15
C GLN A 73 13.66 -0.95 -19.70
N ARG A 74 13.87 -1.24 -18.40
CA ARG A 74 15.15 -1.71 -17.88
C ARG A 74 15.60 -3.02 -18.55
N GLY A 75 14.67 -3.94 -18.81
CA GLY A 75 14.97 -5.19 -19.51
C GLY A 75 15.19 -5.05 -21.03
N ARG A 76 14.69 -3.98 -21.66
CA ARG A 76 14.87 -3.71 -23.09
C ARG A 76 16.17 -3.00 -23.44
N ASN A 77 16.80 -2.36 -22.46
CA ASN A 77 18.03 -1.58 -22.64
C ASN A 77 19.30 -2.37 -22.23
N VAL A 78 19.20 -3.69 -22.10
CA VAL A 78 20.29 -4.65 -21.79
C VAL A 78 20.47 -5.59 -22.97
#